data_AF-A0A8S9I7T5-F1
#
_entry.id   AF-A0A8S9I7T5-F1
#
_cell.length_a   1.000
_cell.length_b   1.000
_cell.length_c   1.000
_cell.angle_alpha   90.00
_cell.angle_beta   90.00
_cell.angle_gamma   90.00
#
_symmetry.space_group_name_H-M   'P 1'
#
loop_
_entity.id
_entity.type
_entity.pdbx_description
1 polymer ?
#
loop_
_entity_poly.entity_id
_entity_poly.type
_entity_poly.pdbx_seq_one_letter_code
_entity_poly.pdbx_strand_id
1 'polypeptide(L)'
;VEQGAKVELPFWLAHELQLRQRQPVSINLPACFDHKTRLEIQADAACVDLRSRCPYFYEFGCKLQPLAADRTIGILLSTAFKIIYKERLTKVYTTAHITASNHS
;
A
#
# COMPACT_ATOMS: atom_id res chain seq x y z
N VAL A 1 -3.52 23.82 20.02
CA VAL A 1 -2.55 22.83 19.52
C VAL A 1 -1.25 23.57 19.25
N GLU A 2 -0.14 23.12 19.80
CA GLU A 2 1.17 23.73 19.53
C GLU A 2 1.66 23.38 18.12
N GLN A 3 2.44 24.28 17.51
CA GLN A 3 3.01 24.02 16.20
C GLN A 3 3.95 22.80 16.26
N GLY A 4 3.77 21.86 15.33
CA GLY A 4 4.57 20.62 15.29
C GLY A 4 4.07 19.51 16.21
N ALA A 5 2.97 19.71 16.95
CA ALA A 5 2.34 18.64 17.71
C ALA A 5 1.94 17.48 16.79
N LYS A 6 2.33 16.26 17.17
CA LYS A 6 1.91 15.03 16.48
C LYS A 6 0.57 14.58 17.05
N VAL A 7 -0.43 14.52 16.19
CA VAL A 7 -1.79 14.11 16.56
C VAL A 7 -2.26 13.00 15.63
N GLU A 8 -2.97 12.03 16.19
CA GLU A 8 -3.65 11.00 15.41
C GLU A 8 -5.00 11.56 14.95
N LEU A 9 -5.24 11.56 13.65
CA LEU A 9 -6.47 12.04 13.04
C LEU A 9 -7.02 10.99 12.08
N PRO A 10 -8.35 10.85 11.99
CA PRO A 10 -8.95 10.09 10.90
C PRO A 10 -8.53 10.67 9.54
N PHE A 11 -8.32 9.79 8.55
CA PHE A 11 -7.86 10.19 7.22
C PHE A 11 -8.76 11.26 6.57
N TRP A 12 -10.08 11.12 6.69
CA TRP A 12 -11.03 12.07 6.11
C TRP A 12 -10.81 13.50 6.66
N LEU A 13 -10.51 13.64 7.95
CA LEU A 13 -10.27 14.94 8.55
C LEU A 13 -8.91 15.50 8.14
N ALA A 14 -7.87 14.66 8.14
CA ALA A 14 -6.54 15.05 7.69
C ALA A 14 -6.55 15.49 6.21
N HIS A 15 -7.29 14.78 5.36
CA HIS A 15 -7.53 15.11 3.96
C HIS A 15 -8.15 16.51 3.81
N GLU A 16 -9.27 16.76 4.49
CA GLU A 16 -9.96 18.06 4.43
C GLU A 16 -9.10 19.21 4.95
N LEU A 17 -8.27 18.97 5.97
CA LEU A 17 -7.34 19.97 6.50
C LEU A 17 -6.20 20.24 5.52
N GLN A 18 -5.63 19.21 4.88
CA GLN A 18 -4.56 19.36 3.89
C GLN A 18 -4.99 20.18 2.67
N LEU A 19 -6.26 20.09 2.27
CA LEU A 19 -6.81 20.84 1.13
C LEU A 19 -7.06 22.32 1.42
N ARG A 20 -7.00 22.76 2.68
CA ARG A 20 -7.16 24.18 3.04
C ARG A 20 -5.98 24.99 2.51
N GLN A 21 -6.23 26.24 2.16
CA GLN A 21 -5.25 27.16 1.56
C GLN A 21 -3.94 27.30 2.35
N ARG A 22 -3.96 27.11 3.67
CA ARG A 22 -2.78 27.20 4.55
C ARG A 22 -2.12 25.88 4.92
N GLN A 23 -2.66 24.74 4.46
CA GLN A 23 -2.17 23.38 4.77
C GLN A 23 -1.71 23.24 6.25
N PRO A 24 -2.61 23.45 7.22
CA PRO A 24 -2.26 23.50 8.64
C PRO A 24 -1.76 22.17 9.22
N VAL A 25 -1.83 21.09 8.44
CA VAL A 25 -1.36 19.75 8.81
C VAL A 25 -0.36 19.26 7.78
N SER A 26 0.52 18.35 8.20
CA SER A 26 1.37 17.57 7.32
C SER A 26 1.07 16.10 7.57
N ILE A 27 0.80 15.34 6.51
CA ILE A 27 0.45 13.92 6.62
C ILE A 27 1.73 13.10 6.71
N ASN A 28 1.95 12.50 7.87
CA ASN A 28 2.99 11.47 8.03
C ASN A 28 2.55 10.17 7.37
N LEU A 29 3.53 9.40 6.90
CA LEU A 29 3.28 8.14 6.23
C LEU A 29 2.72 7.12 7.25
N PRO A 30 1.53 6.53 7.01
CA PRO A 30 0.96 5.52 7.89
C PRO A 30 1.85 4.27 7.95
N ALA A 31 1.75 3.51 9.04
CA ALA A 31 2.57 2.31 9.28
C ALA A 31 2.47 1.27 8.14
N CYS A 32 1.33 1.18 7.45
CA CYS A 32 1.17 0.27 6.32
C CYS A 32 1.97 0.66 5.06
N PHE A 33 2.58 1.84 5.02
CA PHE A 33 3.46 2.30 3.94
C PHE A 33 4.86 2.67 4.43
N ASP A 34 5.17 2.36 5.69
CA ASP A 34 6.44 2.70 6.30
C ASP A 34 7.64 2.06 5.59
N HIS A 35 8.84 2.48 5.98
CA HIS A 35 10.07 2.00 5.37
C HIS A 35 10.21 0.47 5.47
N LYS A 36 9.79 -0.13 6.59
CA LYS A 36 9.83 -1.59 6.79
C LYS A 36 8.94 -2.31 5.76
N THR A 37 7.69 -1.88 5.62
CA THR A 37 6.75 -2.47 4.67
C THR A 37 7.27 -2.38 3.24
N ARG A 38 7.95 -1.28 2.90
CA ARG A 38 8.58 -1.10 1.59
C ARG A 38 9.70 -2.10 1.33
N LEU A 39 10.58 -2.32 2.30
CA LEU A 39 11.67 -3.29 2.16
C LEU A 39 11.13 -4.72 2.01
N GLU A 40 10.10 -5.08 2.75
CA GLU A 40 9.48 -6.40 2.64
C GLU A 40 8.80 -6.60 1.28
N ILE A 41 8.09 -5.58 0.76
CA ILE A 41 7.52 -5.62 -0.60
C ILE A 41 8.60 -5.71 -1.67
N GLN A 42 9.74 -5.03 -1.48
CA GLN A 42 10.87 -5.09 -2.41
C GLN A 42 11.57 -6.45 -2.40
N ALA A 43 11.63 -7.10 -1.24
CA ALA A 43 12.22 -8.43 -1.09
C ALA A 43 11.33 -9.50 -1.75
N ASP A 44 10.06 -9.57 -1.35
CA ASP A 44 9.05 -10.43 -1.99
C ASP A 44 7.64 -9.98 -1.62
N ALA A 45 7.00 -9.21 -2.50
CA ALA A 45 5.64 -8.73 -2.28
C ALA A 45 4.59 -9.85 -2.18
N ALA A 46 4.83 -11.03 -2.75
CA ALA A 46 3.87 -12.13 -2.69
C ALA A 46 3.83 -12.80 -1.31
N CYS A 47 4.90 -12.67 -0.52
CA CYS A 47 4.98 -13.14 0.86
C CYS A 47 4.47 -12.12 1.90
N VAL A 48 4.16 -10.89 1.49
CA VAL A 48 3.64 -9.86 2.41
C VAL A 48 2.12 -9.96 2.53
N ASP A 49 1.62 -10.17 3.75
CA ASP A 49 0.19 -10.06 4.02
C ASP A 49 -0.24 -8.59 4.10
N LEU A 50 -0.56 -8.02 2.95
CA LEU A 50 -1.06 -6.65 2.85
C LEU A 50 -2.42 -6.45 3.52
N ARG A 51 -3.25 -7.50 3.60
CA ARG A 51 -4.62 -7.40 4.12
C ARG A 51 -4.64 -7.21 5.63
N SER A 52 -3.80 -7.93 6.37
CA SER A 52 -3.69 -7.75 7.83
C SER A 52 -3.12 -6.37 8.21
N ARG A 53 -2.25 -5.81 7.37
CA ARG A 53 -1.68 -4.47 7.57
C ARG A 53 -2.64 -3.34 7.22
N CYS A 54 -3.34 -3.48 6.10
CA CYS A 54 -4.32 -2.52 5.63
C CYS A 54 -5.31 -3.22 4.68
N PRO A 55 -6.55 -3.49 5.13
CA PRO A 55 -7.56 -4.13 4.29
C PRO A 55 -7.81 -3.39 2.96
N TYR A 56 -7.61 -2.08 2.95
CA TYR A 56 -7.78 -1.19 1.81
C TYR A 56 -6.45 -0.69 1.23
N PHE A 57 -5.36 -1.45 1.34
CA PHE A 57 -4.00 -1.03 0.98
C PHE A 57 -3.91 -0.24 -0.35
N TYR A 58 -4.46 -0.77 -1.43
CA TYR A 58 -4.40 -0.11 -2.74
C TYR A 58 -5.26 1.15 -2.81
N GLU A 59 -6.51 1.08 -2.38
CA GLU A 59 -7.43 2.23 -2.44
C GLU A 59 -6.95 3.37 -1.54
N PHE A 60 -6.54 3.04 -0.31
CA PHE A 60 -6.01 3.98 0.65
C PHE A 60 -4.70 4.61 0.14
N GLY A 61 -3.79 3.81 -0.42
CA GLY A 61 -2.55 4.31 -1.01
C GLY A 61 -2.79 5.28 -2.17
N CYS A 62 -3.77 5.01 -3.05
CA CYS A 62 -4.15 5.92 -4.13
C CYS A 62 -4.67 7.26 -3.59
N LYS A 63 -5.50 7.25 -2.54
CA LYS A 63 -6.00 8.46 -1.87
C LYS A 63 -4.91 9.23 -1.13
N LEU A 64 -3.93 8.52 -0.59
CA LEU A 64 -2.81 9.08 0.16
C LEU A 64 -1.74 9.70 -0.74
N GLN A 65 -1.47 9.09 -1.91
CA GLN A 65 -0.43 9.53 -2.85
C GLN A 65 -0.39 11.04 -3.12
N PRO A 66 -1.50 11.73 -3.43
CA PRO A 66 -1.46 13.17 -3.71
C PRO A 66 -1.21 14.03 -2.47
N LEU A 67 -1.43 13.49 -1.26
CA LEU A 67 -1.31 14.24 0.00
C LEU A 67 0.00 13.98 0.75
N ALA A 68 0.63 12.82 0.51
CA ALA A 68 1.89 12.47 1.14
C ALA A 68 3.05 13.24 0.51
N ALA A 69 4.00 13.66 1.36
CA ALA A 69 5.27 14.19 0.87
C ALA A 69 6.08 13.13 0.07
N ASP A 70 5.88 11.86 0.39
CA ASP A 70 6.54 10.74 -0.27
C ASP A 70 5.89 10.40 -1.62
N ARG A 71 6.58 10.79 -2.70
CA ARG A 71 6.14 10.58 -4.09
C ARG A 71 6.29 9.13 -4.58
N THR A 72 6.89 8.25 -3.78
CA THR A 72 7.16 6.86 -4.18
C THR A 72 5.99 5.91 -3.89
N ILE A 73 4.91 6.38 -3.25
CA ILE A 73 3.73 5.56 -2.94
C ILE A 73 3.15 4.93 -4.23
N GLY A 74 2.99 5.72 -5.30
CA GLY A 74 2.47 5.18 -6.56
C GLY A 74 3.33 4.06 -7.15
N ILE A 75 4.66 4.19 -7.05
CA ILE A 75 5.61 3.15 -7.48
C ILE A 75 5.48 1.91 -6.61
N LEU A 76 5.41 2.08 -5.28
CA LEU A 76 5.23 0.97 -4.33
C LEU A 76 3.96 0.16 -4.64
N LEU A 77 2.83 0.85 -4.82
CA LEU A 77 1.55 0.22 -5.15
C LEU A 77 1.64 -0.56 -6.47
N SER A 78 2.21 0.05 -7.50
CA SER A 78 2.37 -0.57 -8.82
C SER A 78 3.26 -1.81 -8.76
N THR A 79 4.40 -1.72 -8.08
CA THR A 79 5.36 -2.83 -7.93
C THR A 79 4.73 -3.99 -7.16
N ALA A 80 4.12 -3.71 -6.00
CA ALA A 80 3.45 -4.73 -5.21
C ALA A 80 2.36 -5.44 -6.01
N PHE A 81 1.53 -4.67 -6.73
CA PHE A 81 0.48 -5.22 -7.59
C PHE A 81 1.04 -6.15 -8.67
N LYS A 82 2.06 -5.71 -9.42
CA LYS A 82 2.65 -6.50 -10.52
C LYS A 82 3.23 -7.82 -10.03
N ILE A 83 3.97 -7.80 -8.93
CA ILE A 83 4.58 -9.00 -8.34
C ILE A 83 3.49 -9.97 -7.87
N ILE A 84 2.55 -9.50 -7.04
CA ILE A 84 1.48 -10.34 -6.49
C ILE A 84 0.61 -10.92 -7.61
N TYR A 85 0.29 -10.12 -8.63
CA TYR A 85 -0.53 -10.54 -9.76
C TYR A 85 0.18 -11.65 -10.56
N LYS A 86 1.45 -11.44 -10.90
CA LYS A 86 2.26 -12.45 -11.62
C LYS A 86 2.33 -13.76 -10.85
N GLU A 87 2.70 -13.72 -9.57
CA GLU A 87 2.84 -14.91 -8.74
C GLU A 87 1.52 -15.69 -8.61
N ARG A 88 0.40 -14.99 -8.39
CA ARG A 88 -0.92 -15.63 -8.32
C ARG A 88 -1.32 -16.28 -9.64
N LEU A 89 -1.10 -15.61 -10.76
CA LEU A 89 -1.38 -16.18 -12.07
C LEU A 89 -0.53 -17.42 -12.36
N THR A 90 0.77 -17.33 -12.12
CA THR A 90 1.69 -18.46 -12.32
C THR A 90 1.28 -19.64 -11.46
N LYS A 91 0.95 -19.42 -10.18
CA LYS A 91 0.48 -20.48 -9.27
C LYS A 91 -0.80 -21.17 -9.75
N VAL A 92 -1.79 -20.41 -10.21
CA VAL A 92 -3.04 -20.98 -10.73
C VAL A 92 -2.76 -21.81 -11.99
N TYR A 93 -1.96 -21.28 -12.91
CA TYR A 93 -1.61 -21.96 -14.15
C TYR A 93 -0.86 -23.27 -13.89
N THR A 94 0.17 -23.26 -13.05
CA THR A 94 0.96 -24.45 -12.74
C THR A 94 0.13 -25.50 -12.02
N THR A 95 -0.73 -25.10 -11.09
CA THR A 95 -1.64 -26.02 -10.40
C THR A 95 -2.59 -26.69 -11.38
N ALA A 96 -3.23 -25.92 -12.27
CA ALA A 96 -4.15 -26.46 -13.28
C ALA A 96 -3.44 -27.43 -14.24
N HIS A 97 -2.23 -27.11 -14.67
CA HIS A 97 -1.43 -27.96 -15.54
C HIS A 97 -1.04 -29.29 -14.86
N ILE A 98 -0.63 -29.24 -13.59
CA ILE A 98 -0.31 -30.45 -12.81
C ILE A 98 -1.56 -31.33 -12.62
N THR A 99 -2.70 -30.74 -12.28
CA THR A 99 -3.95 -31.49 -12.15
C THR A 99 -4.34 -32.17 -13.46
N ALA A 100 -4.25 -31.48 -14.60
CA ALA A 100 -4.56 -32.08 -15.90
C ALA A 100 -3.61 -33.25 -16.26
N SER A 101 -2.32 -33.13 -15.96
CA SER A 101 -1.33 -34.18 -16.24
C SER A 101 -1.46 -35.42 -15.35
N ASN A 102 -2.00 -35.29 -14.12
CA ASN A 102 -2.18 -36.42 -13.21
C ASN A 102 -3.47 -37.23 -13.47
N HIS A 103 -4.35 -36.73 -14.35
CA HIS A 103 -5.59 -37.39 -14.75
C HIS A 103 -5.51 -38.02 -16.17
N SER A 104 -4.34 -37.99 -16.80
CA SER A 104 -4.05 -38.61 -18.10
C SER A 104 -3.19 -39.86 -17.91
#